data_AF-A0A8H5CGQ0-F1
#
_entry.id   AF-A0A8H5CGQ0-F1
#
_cell.length_a   1.000
_cell.length_b   1.000
_cell.length_c   1.000
_cell.angle_alpha   90.00
_cell.angle_beta   90.00
_cell.angle_gamma   90.00
#
_symmetry.space_group_name_H-M   'P 1'
#
loop_
_entity.id
_entity.type
_entity.pdbx_description
1 polymer ?
#
loop_
_entity_poly.entity_id
_entity_poly.type
_entity_poly.pdbx_seq_one_letter_code
_entity_poly.pdbx_strand_id
1 'polypeptide(L)'
;MRFSTVFVCSALAALASATPATHSFQSRALPNCAVSCVTENNPSACSATDNVCLCNNKEFLYTTTNCIENACAHADITSGLEEVKAICGSVGVPLTFPISI
;
A
#
# COMPACT_ATOMS: atom_id res chain seq x y z
N MET A 1 25.98 43.72 -34.37
CA MET A 1 25.20 42.49 -34.11
C MET A 1 25.22 42.24 -32.61
N ARG A 2 24.04 42.29 -31.99
CA ARG A 2 23.81 42.08 -30.56
C ARG A 2 23.87 40.58 -30.26
N PHE A 3 24.54 40.12 -29.21
CA PHE A 3 24.12 38.93 -28.45
C PHE A 3 24.51 39.10 -26.98
N SER A 4 23.54 39.64 -26.25
CA SER A 4 23.43 39.62 -24.80
C SER A 4 22.58 38.40 -24.45
N THR A 5 23.04 37.52 -23.54
CA THR A 5 22.19 36.78 -22.59
C THR A 5 23.06 35.99 -21.61
N VAL A 6 23.12 36.49 -20.39
CA VAL A 6 23.31 35.73 -19.15
C VAL A 6 22.07 34.86 -18.94
N PHE A 7 22.23 33.55 -18.70
CA PHE A 7 21.22 32.67 -18.07
C PHE A 7 21.97 31.44 -17.51
N VAL A 8 22.42 31.48 -16.24
CA VAL A 8 21.72 30.99 -15.03
C VAL A 8 21.70 29.46 -14.92
N CYS A 9 22.42 29.00 -13.89
CA CYS A 9 22.24 27.80 -13.05
C CYS A 9 21.48 26.59 -13.59
N SER A 10 22.14 25.44 -13.60
CA SER A 10 21.47 24.15 -13.35
C SER A 10 22.43 23.24 -12.61
N ALA A 11 22.31 23.25 -11.28
CA ALA A 11 22.87 22.22 -10.42
C ALA A 11 22.17 20.90 -10.75
N LEU A 12 22.92 19.91 -11.25
CA LEU A 12 22.45 18.54 -11.28
C LEU A 12 22.50 18.01 -9.84
N ALA A 13 21.40 18.18 -9.10
CA ALA A 13 21.16 17.44 -7.89
C ALA A 13 21.04 15.96 -8.25
N ALA A 14 21.97 15.14 -7.75
CA ALA A 14 21.88 13.69 -7.79
C ALA A 14 20.62 13.27 -7.02
N LEU A 15 19.55 12.95 -7.75
CA LEU A 15 18.41 12.24 -7.20
C LEU A 15 18.91 10.83 -6.86
N ALA A 16 19.22 10.60 -5.60
CA ALA A 16 19.39 9.27 -5.06
C ALA A 16 18.09 8.50 -5.36
N SER A 17 18.17 7.54 -6.28
CA SER A 17 17.13 6.57 -6.56
C SER A 17 17.01 5.64 -5.36
N ALA A 18 16.47 6.13 -4.25
CA ALA A 18 15.84 5.28 -3.28
C ALA A 18 14.56 4.80 -3.96
N THR A 19 14.63 3.65 -4.63
CA THR A 19 13.42 2.91 -4.98
C THR A 19 12.73 2.59 -3.66
N PRO A 20 11.59 3.22 -3.30
CA PRO A 20 10.79 2.63 -2.25
C PRO A 20 10.45 1.25 -2.79
N ALA A 21 10.83 0.19 -2.07
CA ALA A 21 10.22 -1.09 -2.29
C ALA A 21 8.71 -0.83 -2.11
N THR A 22 7.98 -0.73 -3.22
CA THR A 22 6.54 -0.48 -3.22
C THR A 22 5.92 -1.75 -2.67
N HIS A 23 5.83 -1.79 -1.36
CA HIS A 23 5.35 -2.93 -0.58
C HIS A 23 3.83 -2.92 -0.68
N SER A 24 3.29 -3.19 -1.88
CA SER A 24 1.86 -3.06 -2.17
C SER A 24 1.09 -4.31 -1.79
N PHE A 25 -0.18 -4.13 -1.42
CA PHE A 25 -1.13 -5.23 -1.20
C PHE A 25 -1.23 -6.19 -2.39
N GLN A 26 -0.88 -5.73 -3.60
CA GLN A 26 -0.85 -6.55 -4.83
C GLN A 26 0.47 -7.31 -5.03
N SER A 27 1.58 -6.81 -4.47
CA SER A 27 2.94 -7.26 -4.79
C SER A 27 3.53 -8.26 -3.82
N ARG A 28 2.98 -8.33 -2.61
CA ARG A 28 3.35 -9.35 -1.64
C ARG A 28 2.42 -10.52 -1.72
N ALA A 29 2.92 -11.66 -1.27
CA ALA A 29 2.33 -12.99 -1.38
C ALA A 29 1.02 -13.12 -0.57
N LEU A 30 0.05 -12.26 -0.85
CA LEU A 30 -1.30 -12.42 -0.35
C LEU A 30 -1.87 -13.70 -0.96
N PRO A 31 -2.54 -14.54 -0.16
CA PRO A 31 -3.25 -15.68 -0.69
C PRO A 31 -4.30 -15.19 -1.69
N ASN A 32 -4.58 -15.99 -2.73
CA ASN A 32 -5.47 -15.59 -3.82
C ASN A 32 -6.85 -15.10 -3.32
N CYS A 33 -7.36 -15.67 -2.22
CA CYS A 33 -8.59 -15.23 -1.58
C CYS A 33 -8.53 -13.76 -1.11
N ALA A 34 -7.39 -13.32 -0.58
CA ALA A 34 -7.19 -11.95 -0.11
C ALA A 34 -6.98 -10.97 -1.27
N VAL A 35 -6.39 -11.40 -2.39
CA VAL A 35 -6.26 -10.58 -3.61
C VAL A 35 -7.64 -10.20 -4.15
N SER A 36 -8.57 -11.14 -4.23
CA SER A 36 -9.96 -10.86 -4.64
C SER A 36 -10.62 -9.86 -3.68
N CYS A 37 -10.45 -10.05 -2.37
CA CYS A 37 -11.00 -9.14 -1.37
C CYS A 37 -10.48 -7.71 -1.50
N VAL A 38 -9.18 -7.53 -1.71
CA VAL A 38 -8.57 -6.21 -1.94
C VAL A 38 -9.09 -5.59 -3.22
N THR A 39 -9.23 -6.38 -4.28
CA THR A 39 -9.66 -5.88 -5.61
C THR A 39 -11.13 -5.47 -5.62
N GLU A 40 -12.00 -6.25 -4.97
CA GLU A 40 -13.44 -5.99 -4.92
C GLU A 40 -13.81 -4.85 -3.97
N ASN A 41 -13.07 -4.70 -2.87
CA ASN A 41 -13.34 -3.68 -1.87
C ASN A 41 -12.52 -2.41 -2.08
N ASN A 42 -11.69 -2.34 -3.12
CA ASN A 42 -10.83 -1.18 -3.37
C ASN A 42 -11.67 0.10 -3.52
N PRO A 43 -11.50 1.10 -2.65
CA PRO A 43 -12.23 2.36 -2.78
C PRO A 43 -11.77 3.10 -4.02
N SER A 44 -12.71 3.60 -4.83
CA SER A 44 -12.42 4.39 -6.04
C SER A 44 -11.55 5.62 -5.79
N ALA A 45 -11.42 6.05 -4.53
CA ALA A 45 -10.63 7.19 -4.09
C ALA A 45 -9.15 6.88 -3.85
N CYS A 46 -8.74 5.61 -3.74
CA CYS A 46 -7.34 5.21 -3.56
C CYS A 46 -6.86 4.39 -4.76
N SER A 47 -5.61 4.59 -5.16
CA SER A 47 -4.98 3.65 -6.10
C SER A 47 -4.74 2.31 -5.38
N ALA A 48 -4.88 1.19 -6.09
CA ALA A 48 -4.59 -0.14 -5.57
C ALA A 48 -3.14 -0.31 -5.07
N THR A 49 -2.23 0.58 -5.51
CA THR A 49 -0.83 0.60 -5.08
C THR A 49 -0.52 1.70 -4.07
N ASP A 50 -1.50 2.53 -3.72
CA ASP A 50 -1.33 3.61 -2.73
C ASP A 50 -1.63 3.07 -1.34
N ASN A 51 -0.63 2.41 -0.76
CA ASN A 51 -0.71 1.85 0.58
C ASN A 51 -1.01 2.91 1.64
N VAL A 52 -0.54 4.15 1.47
CA VAL A 52 -0.82 5.22 2.43
C VAL A 52 -2.32 5.51 2.43
N CYS A 53 -2.91 5.71 1.25
CA CYS A 53 -4.35 5.96 1.11
C CYS A 53 -5.17 4.78 1.63
N LEU A 54 -4.82 3.56 1.21
CA LEU A 54 -5.53 2.33 1.60
C LEU A 54 -5.47 2.08 3.12
N CYS A 55 -4.29 2.20 3.72
CA CYS A 55 -4.12 2.01 5.17
C CYS A 55 -4.78 3.11 6.02
N ASN A 56 -5.00 4.31 5.46
CA ASN A 56 -5.77 5.36 6.14
C ASN A 56 -7.29 5.19 5.96
N ASN A 57 -7.74 4.38 5.00
CA ASN A 57 -9.14 4.15 4.76
C ASN A 57 -9.67 3.01 5.65
N LYS A 58 -10.27 3.39 6.78
CA LYS A 58 -10.84 2.44 7.75
C LYS A 58 -11.96 1.58 7.18
N GLU A 59 -12.76 2.11 6.26
CA GLU A 59 -13.84 1.36 5.63
C GLU A 59 -13.26 0.26 4.74
N PHE A 60 -12.29 0.59 3.90
CA PHE A 60 -11.54 -0.38 3.09
C PHE A 60 -10.91 -1.47 3.96
N LEU A 61 -10.23 -1.08 5.06
CA LEU A 61 -9.61 -2.06 5.96
C LEU A 61 -10.65 -2.97 6.60
N TYR A 62 -11.79 -2.43 7.03
CA TYR A 62 -12.86 -3.21 7.64
C TYR A 62 -13.49 -4.18 6.64
N THR A 63 -13.91 -3.71 5.46
CA THR A 63 -14.58 -4.55 4.45
C THR A 63 -13.64 -5.59 3.87
N THR A 64 -12.37 -5.23 3.61
CA THR A 64 -11.34 -6.18 3.14
C THR A 64 -11.06 -7.24 4.19
N THR A 65 -10.92 -6.87 5.47
CA THR A 65 -10.71 -7.83 6.56
C THR A 65 -11.90 -8.79 6.69
N ASN A 66 -13.13 -8.26 6.66
CA ASN A 66 -14.34 -9.09 6.73
C ASN A 66 -14.43 -10.05 5.54
N CYS A 67 -14.08 -9.60 4.33
CA CYS A 67 -14.02 -10.45 3.16
C CYS A 67 -12.99 -11.58 3.33
N ILE A 68 -11.79 -11.26 3.83
CA ILE A 68 -10.73 -12.25 4.09
C ILE A 68 -11.21 -13.29 5.10
N GLU A 69 -11.84 -12.87 6.20
CA GLU A 69 -12.38 -13.79 7.23
C GLU A 69 -13.44 -14.75 6.68
N ASN A 70 -14.22 -14.32 5.68
CA ASN A 70 -15.27 -15.15 5.07
C ASN A 70 -14.77 -16.00 3.88
N ALA A 71 -13.77 -15.52 3.13
CA ALA A 71 -13.33 -16.13 1.89
C ALA A 71 -12.04 -16.96 2.01
N CYS A 72 -11.22 -16.73 3.05
CA CYS A 72 -9.93 -17.38 3.25
C CYS A 72 -9.97 -18.46 4.32
N ALA A 73 -9.07 -19.45 4.24
CA ALA A 73 -8.87 -20.41 5.31
C ALA A 73 -8.16 -19.74 6.51
N HIS A 74 -8.30 -20.30 7.72
CA HIS A 74 -7.74 -19.72 8.96
C HIS A 74 -6.23 -19.40 8.89
N ALA A 75 -5.44 -20.23 8.20
CA ALA A 75 -4.00 -19.99 7.99
C ALA A 75 -3.73 -18.77 7.08
N ASP A 76 -4.58 -18.58 6.06
CA ASP A 76 -4.51 -17.47 5.12
C ASP A 76 -5.01 -16.16 5.74
N ILE A 77 -6.01 -16.23 6.63
CA ILE A 77 -6.51 -15.09 7.41
C ILE A 77 -5.37 -14.51 8.27
N THR A 78 -4.70 -15.36 9.05
CA THR A 78 -3.60 -14.95 9.93
C THR A 78 -2.46 -14.33 9.13
N SER A 79 -2.03 -15.00 8.05
CA SER A 79 -0.94 -14.52 7.20
C SER A 79 -1.29 -13.21 6.49
N GLY A 80 -2.54 -13.07 6.02
CA GLY A 80 -3.02 -11.85 5.37
C GLY A 80 -3.06 -10.65 6.31
N LEU A 81 -3.57 -10.83 7.55
CA LEU A 81 -3.64 -9.77 8.57
C LEU A 81 -2.24 -9.29 9.01
N GLU A 82 -1.32 -10.22 9.25
CA GLU A 82 0.07 -9.88 9.59
C GLU A 82 0.74 -9.11 8.45
N GLU A 83 0.47 -9.49 7.20
CA GLU A 83 1.02 -8.81 6.04
C GLU A 83 0.44 -7.40 5.87
N VAL A 84 -0.88 -7.23 6.04
CA VAL A 84 -1.54 -5.91 6.06
C VAL A 84 -0.93 -5.01 7.14
N LYS A 85 -0.69 -5.56 8.32
CA LYS A 85 -0.03 -4.84 9.42
C LYS A 85 1.41 -4.44 9.07
N ALA A 86 2.17 -5.31 8.40
CA ALA A 86 3.51 -5.01 7.94
C ALA A 86 3.52 -3.93 6.85
N ILE A 87 2.62 -4.02 5.87
CA ILE A 87 2.42 -3.02 4.81
C ILE A 87 2.12 -1.65 5.44
N CYS A 88 1.08 -1.60 6.27
CA CYS A 88 0.62 -0.34 6.85
C CYS A 88 1.64 0.24 7.84
N GLY A 89 2.31 -0.61 8.63
CA GLY A 89 3.44 -0.22 9.47
C GLY A 89 4.60 0.37 8.67
N SER A 90 4.92 -0.19 7.49
CA SER A 90 6.00 0.31 6.62
C SER A 90 5.74 1.72 6.08
N VAL A 91 4.46 2.11 5.95
CA VAL A 91 4.05 3.45 5.49
C VAL A 91 3.66 4.38 6.64
N GLY A 92 3.96 4.00 7.89
CA GLY A 92 3.73 4.85 9.07
C GLY A 92 2.29 4.81 9.63
N VAL A 93 1.49 3.84 9.21
CA VAL A 93 0.12 3.60 9.69
C VAL A 93 0.08 2.26 10.44
N PRO A 94 0.60 2.15 11.67
CA PRO A 94 0.59 0.89 12.39
C PRO A 94 -0.85 0.46 12.71
N LEU A 95 -1.23 -0.72 12.23
CA LEU A 95 -2.55 -1.31 12.50
C LEU A 95 -2.47 -2.31 13.65
N THR A 96 -3.51 -2.32 14.48
CA THR A 96 -3.68 -3.30 15.54
C THR A 96 -5.02 -3.97 15.33
N PHE A 97 -5.00 -5.15 14.73
CA PHE A 97 -6.19 -5.98 14.65
C PHE A 97 -6.28 -6.79 15.95
N PRO A 98 -7.45 -6.83 16.63
CA PRO A 98 -7.66 -7.81 17.67
C PRO A 98 -7.74 -9.16 16.98
N ILE A 99 -6.60 -9.86 16.84
CA ILE A 99 -6.56 -11.22 16.32
C ILE A 99 -7.23 -12.10 17.38
N SER A 100 -8.55 -12.19 17.32
CA SER A 100 -9.36 -13.11 18.12
C SER A 100 -9.70 -14.27 17.21
N ILE A 101 -8.68 -15.06 16.86
CA ILE A 101 -8.86 -16.39 16.28
C ILE A 101 -9.01 -17.38 17.44
#